data_AF-A0A086QDT9-F1
#
_entry.id   AF-A0A086QDT9-F1
#
_cell.length_a   1.000
_cell.length_b   1.000
_cell.length_c   1.000
_cell.angle_alpha   90.00
_cell.angle_beta   90.00
_cell.angle_gamma   90.00
#
_symmetry.space_group_name_H-M   'P 1'
#
loop_
_entity.id
_entity.type
_entity.pdbx_description
1 polymer ?
#
loop_
_entity_poly.entity_id
_entity_poly.type
_entity_poly.pdbx_seq_one_letter_code
_entity_poly.pdbx_strand_id
1 'polypeptide(L)'
;NNIPDTRDCEVLTLLSVLTTRLDSNISPVLPVIFEFVFESTLDMIKTDFQSYPDHREKFYELLKACNQHCFDGLFALPAHQLKAYVESLVWAFKHEHPSVAEQGLQVTYEFLLKLINDKREVLSDFCNLFYFSLMKETLLVLTDTLHRSGFKFQTLIFMHLIRIVEFGVVQNPGNGLTRENVMQSLIDLLSRSFQTVNQKQVEAFVVDLFNYCRDPKPTRFQQHMRDFLISLKEFAGDNDPLFEAEREEALARARELDRQRRMQ
;
A
#
# COMPACT_ATOMS: atom_id res chain seq x y z
N ASN A 1 20.74 -7.20 -22.91
CA ASN A 1 19.94 -6.20 -23.64
C ASN A 1 19.10 -6.85 -24.73
N ASN A 2 18.02 -7.52 -24.31
CA ASN A 2 16.98 -8.02 -25.22
C ASN A 2 15.94 -6.91 -25.47
N ILE A 3 15.35 -6.88 -26.66
CA ILE A 3 14.18 -6.04 -26.95
C ILE A 3 12.97 -6.50 -26.11
N PRO A 4 12.04 -5.61 -25.72
CA PRO A 4 10.91 -5.94 -24.84
C PRO A 4 10.19 -7.25 -25.19
N ASP A 5 9.85 -7.44 -26.47
CA ASP A 5 9.07 -8.59 -26.96
C ASP A 5 9.81 -9.93 -26.89
N THR A 6 11.12 -9.92 -26.64
CA THR A 6 11.95 -11.13 -26.53
C THR A 6 12.32 -11.46 -25.09
N ARG A 7 11.80 -10.70 -24.11
CA ARG A 7 12.03 -10.98 -22.69
C ARG A 7 10.97 -11.94 -22.19
N ASP A 8 11.42 -13.05 -21.64
CA ASP A 8 10.54 -14.07 -21.05
C ASP A 8 10.15 -13.68 -19.61
N CYS A 9 8.85 -13.63 -19.33
CA CYS A 9 8.34 -13.32 -17.99
C CYS A 9 8.68 -14.43 -16.97
N GLU A 10 8.97 -15.65 -17.41
CA GLU A 10 9.34 -16.76 -16.53
C GLU A 10 10.69 -16.55 -15.82
N VAL A 11 11.53 -15.64 -16.32
CA VAL A 11 12.72 -15.18 -15.59
C VAL A 11 12.31 -14.55 -14.25
N LEU A 12 11.22 -13.76 -14.22
CA LEU A 12 10.72 -13.13 -13.00
C LEU A 12 10.14 -14.20 -12.06
N THR A 13 9.39 -15.18 -12.58
CA THR A 13 8.91 -16.34 -11.81
C THR A 13 10.06 -17.06 -11.11
N LEU A 14 11.12 -17.39 -11.87
CA LEU A 14 12.30 -18.06 -11.33
C LEU A 14 12.95 -17.24 -10.20
N LEU A 15 13.11 -15.93 -10.39
CA LEU A 15 13.70 -15.04 -9.39
C LEU A 15 12.82 -14.95 -8.13
N SER A 16 11.49 -14.92 -8.27
CA SER A 16 10.55 -14.96 -7.14
C SER A 16 10.70 -16.25 -6.33
N VAL A 17 10.77 -17.40 -7.03
CA VAL A 17 10.98 -18.71 -6.40
C VAL A 17 12.33 -18.76 -5.69
N LEU A 18 13.41 -18.33 -6.33
CA LEU A 18 14.74 -18.28 -5.72
C LEU A 18 14.75 -17.40 -4.48
N THR A 19 14.15 -16.20 -4.55
CA THR A 19 14.05 -15.27 -3.42
C THR A 19 13.30 -15.90 -2.25
N THR A 20 12.20 -16.59 -2.53
CA THR A 20 11.39 -17.28 -1.53
C THR A 20 12.14 -18.47 -0.90
N ARG A 21 12.94 -19.20 -1.68
CA ARG A 21 13.62 -20.42 -1.23
C ARG A 21 14.94 -20.15 -0.52
N LEU A 22 15.69 -19.15 -0.96
CA LEU A 22 16.97 -18.77 -0.38
C LEU A 22 16.81 -17.80 0.80
N ASP A 23 15.67 -17.11 0.87
CA ASP A 23 15.32 -16.17 1.94
C ASP A 23 16.42 -15.11 2.12
N SER A 24 16.79 -14.78 3.36
CA SER A 24 17.83 -13.78 3.64
C SER A 24 19.19 -14.03 2.96
N ASN A 25 19.50 -15.27 2.55
CA ASN A 25 20.77 -15.60 1.88
C ASN A 25 20.91 -14.97 0.48
N ILE A 26 19.80 -14.59 -0.18
CA ILE A 26 19.86 -13.94 -1.50
C ILE A 26 20.16 -12.43 -1.41
N SER A 27 20.05 -11.83 -0.21
CA SER A 27 20.20 -10.38 0.01
C SER A 27 21.44 -9.76 -0.62
N PRO A 28 22.65 -10.37 -0.53
CA PRO A 28 23.86 -9.78 -1.10
C PRO A 28 23.83 -9.68 -2.63
N VAL A 29 23.00 -10.48 -3.31
CA VAL A 29 22.91 -10.55 -4.77
C VAL A 29 21.71 -9.76 -5.31
N LEU A 30 20.81 -9.30 -4.44
CA LEU A 30 19.61 -8.57 -4.85
C LEU A 30 19.88 -7.33 -5.71
N PRO A 31 20.91 -6.48 -5.43
CA PRO A 31 21.24 -5.36 -6.29
C PRO A 31 21.60 -5.77 -7.73
N VAL A 32 22.32 -6.89 -7.87
CA VAL A 32 22.68 -7.44 -9.19
C VAL A 32 21.43 -7.93 -9.92
N ILE A 33 20.53 -8.62 -9.22
CA ILE A 33 19.24 -9.05 -9.81
C ILE A 33 18.47 -7.82 -10.33
N PHE A 34 18.33 -6.80 -9.50
CA PHE A 34 17.59 -5.58 -9.84
C PHE A 34 18.22 -4.82 -11.01
N GLU A 35 19.54 -4.75 -11.10
CA GLU A 35 20.25 -4.15 -12.24
C GLU A 35 19.84 -4.78 -13.59
N PHE A 36 19.65 -6.10 -13.64
CA PHE A 36 19.31 -6.79 -14.89
C PHE A 36 17.82 -6.78 -15.23
N VAL A 37 16.94 -6.90 -14.24
CA VAL A 37 15.50 -7.12 -14.50
C VAL A 37 14.60 -5.97 -14.10
N PHE A 38 14.98 -5.13 -13.14
CA PHE A 38 14.02 -4.20 -12.53
C PHE A 38 13.61 -3.06 -13.46
N GLU A 39 14.55 -2.19 -13.84
CA GLU A 39 14.24 -1.02 -14.67
C GLU A 39 13.72 -1.43 -16.05
N SER A 40 14.35 -2.47 -16.60
CA SER A 40 14.03 -2.96 -17.93
C SER A 40 12.60 -3.51 -17.99
N THR A 41 12.14 -4.25 -16.98
CA THR A 41 10.74 -4.70 -16.88
C THR A 41 9.80 -3.56 -16.51
N LEU A 42 10.20 -2.66 -15.60
CA LEU A 42 9.37 -1.51 -15.19
C LEU A 42 9.03 -0.62 -16.41
N ASP A 43 9.99 -0.36 -17.29
CA ASP A 43 9.78 0.40 -18.53
C ASP A 43 8.75 -0.25 -19.46
N MET A 44 8.67 -1.59 -19.48
CA MET A 44 7.67 -2.32 -20.27
C MET A 44 6.27 -2.12 -19.70
N ILE A 45 6.12 -2.21 -18.38
CA ILE A 45 4.80 -2.27 -17.75
C ILE A 45 4.23 -0.91 -17.35
N LYS A 46 5.07 0.13 -17.24
CA LYS A 46 4.66 1.47 -16.77
C LYS A 46 4.08 2.38 -17.86
N THR A 47 4.24 2.01 -19.14
CA THR A 47 3.82 2.84 -20.27
C THR A 47 2.30 2.92 -20.37
N ASP A 48 1.62 1.80 -20.14
CA ASP A 48 0.17 1.69 -20.13
C ASP A 48 -0.28 0.49 -19.26
N PHE A 49 -1.59 0.37 -19.01
CA PHE A 49 -2.18 -0.67 -18.15
C PHE A 49 -2.53 -1.97 -18.88
N GLN A 50 -2.33 -2.06 -20.20
CA GLN A 50 -2.79 -3.18 -21.05
C GLN A 50 -1.64 -4.05 -21.54
N SER A 51 -0.51 -3.45 -21.89
CA SER A 51 0.67 -4.12 -22.43
C SER A 51 1.34 -5.00 -21.37
N TYR A 52 1.90 -6.15 -21.80
CA TYR A 52 2.69 -7.09 -20.98
C TYR A 52 2.04 -7.49 -19.64
N PRO A 53 0.80 -8.03 -19.64
CA PRO A 53 0.09 -8.40 -18.41
C PRO A 53 0.83 -9.48 -17.60
N ASP A 54 1.40 -10.48 -18.26
CA ASP A 54 2.15 -11.56 -17.60
C ASP A 54 3.41 -11.02 -16.92
N HIS A 55 4.19 -10.17 -17.60
CA HIS A 55 5.35 -9.51 -16.99
C HIS A 55 4.94 -8.66 -15.80
N ARG A 56 3.80 -7.97 -15.87
CA ARG A 56 3.29 -7.14 -14.76
C ARG A 56 2.97 -7.99 -13.53
N GLU A 57 2.22 -9.08 -13.71
CA GLU A 57 1.91 -10.00 -12.62
C GLU A 57 3.19 -10.55 -11.98
N LYS A 58 4.10 -11.09 -12.80
CA LYS A 58 5.35 -11.70 -12.31
C LYS A 58 6.33 -10.69 -11.71
N PHE A 59 6.32 -9.46 -12.19
CA PHE A 59 7.10 -8.37 -11.59
C PHE A 59 6.64 -8.08 -10.16
N TYR A 60 5.33 -7.95 -9.92
CA TYR A 60 4.83 -7.73 -8.56
C TYR A 60 4.93 -8.96 -7.68
N GLU A 61 4.92 -10.16 -8.25
CA GLU A 61 5.24 -11.40 -7.52
C GLU A 61 6.69 -11.35 -6.99
N LEU A 62 7.63 -10.90 -7.83
CA LEU A 62 9.03 -10.71 -7.42
C LEU A 62 9.16 -9.64 -6.34
N LEU A 63 8.50 -8.48 -6.48
CA LEU A 63 8.56 -7.42 -5.46
C LEU A 63 8.01 -7.91 -4.11
N LYS A 64 6.90 -8.66 -4.14
CA LYS A 64 6.34 -9.31 -2.96
C LYS A 64 7.33 -10.28 -2.32
N ALA A 65 7.95 -11.15 -3.11
CA ALA A 65 8.95 -12.10 -2.61
C ALA A 65 10.14 -11.37 -1.95
N CYS A 66 10.66 -10.32 -2.58
CA CYS A 66 11.72 -9.49 -2.02
C CYS A 66 11.31 -8.86 -0.68
N ASN A 67 10.11 -8.27 -0.62
CA ASN A 67 9.59 -7.69 0.61
C ASN A 67 9.47 -8.73 1.74
N GLN A 68 8.99 -9.93 1.42
CA GLN A 68 8.66 -10.96 2.40
C GLN A 68 9.89 -11.70 2.92
N HIS A 69 10.82 -12.04 2.03
CA HIS A 69 11.90 -13.00 2.30
C HIS A 69 13.31 -12.37 2.30
N CYS A 70 13.44 -11.15 1.77
CA CYS A 70 14.74 -10.53 1.53
C CYS A 70 14.71 -9.02 1.80
N PHE A 71 14.02 -8.63 2.88
CA PHE A 71 13.75 -7.22 3.18
C PHE A 71 15.04 -6.40 3.37
N ASP A 72 16.06 -6.97 4.01
CA ASP A 72 17.38 -6.34 4.17
C ASP A 72 18.06 -6.08 2.83
N GLY A 73 17.88 -6.96 1.85
CA GLY A 73 18.40 -6.80 0.50
C GLY A 73 17.85 -5.55 -0.19
N LEU A 74 16.60 -5.14 0.11
CA LEU A 74 16.03 -3.91 -0.46
C LEU A 74 16.81 -2.66 -0.04
N PHE A 75 17.39 -2.64 1.15
CA PHE A 75 18.20 -1.53 1.65
C PHE A 75 19.67 -1.60 1.20
N ALA A 76 20.09 -2.71 0.60
CA ALA A 76 21.37 -2.82 -0.12
C ALA A 76 21.29 -2.26 -1.55
N LEU A 77 20.09 -1.97 -2.05
CA LEU A 77 19.89 -1.38 -3.37
C LEU A 77 20.47 0.04 -3.43
N PRO A 78 21.01 0.46 -4.58
CA PRO A 78 21.26 1.87 -4.85
C PRO A 78 20.02 2.74 -4.61
N ALA A 79 20.21 3.96 -4.12
CA ALA A 79 19.10 4.84 -3.73
C ALA A 79 18.05 5.07 -4.84
N HIS A 80 18.47 5.13 -6.11
CA HIS A 80 17.55 5.26 -7.24
C HIS A 80 16.67 4.02 -7.44
N GLN A 81 17.21 2.81 -7.24
CA GLN A 81 16.46 1.56 -7.36
C GLN A 81 15.51 1.35 -6.18
N LEU A 82 15.94 1.68 -4.95
CA LEU A 82 15.04 1.62 -3.78
C LEU A 82 13.87 2.61 -3.94
N LYS A 83 14.15 3.82 -4.46
CA LYS A 83 13.10 4.78 -4.80
C LYS A 83 12.16 4.22 -5.87
N ALA A 84 12.70 3.67 -6.96
CA ALA A 84 11.89 3.09 -8.03
C ALA A 84 11.07 1.88 -7.55
N TYR A 85 11.57 1.09 -6.59
CA TYR A 85 10.82 0.04 -5.91
C TYR A 85 9.57 0.59 -5.22
N VAL A 86 9.72 1.63 -4.39
CA VAL A 86 8.58 2.25 -3.69
C VAL A 86 7.59 2.89 -4.69
N GLU A 87 8.10 3.59 -5.71
CA GLU A 87 7.27 4.19 -6.77
C GLU A 87 6.51 3.13 -7.59
N SER A 88 7.11 1.96 -7.79
CA SER A 88 6.44 0.84 -8.47
C SER A 88 5.27 0.30 -7.66
N LEU A 89 5.37 0.24 -6.33
CA LEU A 89 4.24 -0.15 -5.47
C LEU A 89 3.10 0.86 -5.55
N VAL A 90 3.43 2.15 -5.62
CA VAL A 90 2.44 3.23 -5.82
C VAL A 90 1.76 3.11 -7.18
N TRP A 91 2.51 2.80 -8.23
CA TRP A 91 1.93 2.55 -9.55
C TRP A 91 1.02 1.32 -9.55
N ALA A 92 1.40 0.26 -8.84
CA ALA A 92 0.62 -0.98 -8.69
C ALA A 92 -0.76 -0.72 -8.10
N PHE A 93 -0.85 -0.07 -6.94
CA PHE A 93 -2.13 0.09 -6.25
C PHE A 93 -3.09 1.06 -6.94
N LYS A 94 -2.60 1.84 -7.92
CA LYS A 94 -3.41 2.73 -8.76
C LYS A 94 -3.97 2.03 -10.00
N HIS A 95 -3.56 0.79 -10.27
CA HIS A 95 -3.96 0.07 -11.47
C HIS A 95 -5.47 -0.15 -11.51
N GLU A 96 -6.07 -0.10 -12.70
CA GLU A 96 -7.49 -0.38 -12.91
C GLU A 96 -7.87 -1.86 -12.70
N HIS A 97 -6.89 -2.77 -12.69
CA HIS A 97 -7.14 -4.20 -12.58
C HIS A 97 -7.12 -4.57 -11.09
N PRO A 98 -8.26 -5.02 -10.50
CA PRO A 98 -8.38 -5.19 -9.05
C PRO A 98 -7.30 -6.07 -8.42
N SER A 99 -6.94 -7.18 -9.06
CA SER A 99 -5.90 -8.09 -8.56
C SER A 99 -4.53 -7.42 -8.43
N VAL A 100 -4.13 -6.60 -9.43
CA VAL A 100 -2.84 -5.90 -9.41
C VAL A 100 -2.86 -4.80 -8.35
N ALA A 101 -3.97 -4.07 -8.27
CA ALA A 101 -4.15 -3.02 -7.28
C ALA A 101 -4.09 -3.58 -5.85
N GLU A 102 -4.80 -4.67 -5.58
CA GLU A 102 -4.81 -5.34 -4.28
C GLU A 102 -3.42 -5.88 -3.91
N GLN A 103 -2.72 -6.52 -4.84
CA GLN A 103 -1.35 -6.98 -4.62
C GLN A 103 -0.40 -5.82 -4.31
N GLY A 104 -0.51 -4.71 -5.04
CA GLY A 104 0.23 -3.48 -4.77
C GLY A 104 -0.01 -2.93 -3.37
N LEU A 105 -1.28 -2.86 -2.94
CA LEU A 105 -1.66 -2.42 -1.61
C LEU A 105 -1.14 -3.38 -0.52
N GLN A 106 -1.26 -4.69 -0.72
CA GLN A 106 -0.75 -5.69 0.22
C GLN A 106 0.75 -5.52 0.45
N VAL A 107 1.55 -5.45 -0.63
CA VAL A 107 3.01 -5.31 -0.52
C VAL A 107 3.38 -3.97 0.13
N THR A 108 2.69 -2.89 -0.22
CA THR A 108 2.87 -1.56 0.39
C THR A 108 2.62 -1.61 1.91
N TYR A 109 1.52 -2.24 2.32
CA TYR A 109 1.18 -2.39 3.73
C TYR A 109 2.23 -3.20 4.50
N GLU A 110 2.64 -4.35 3.97
CA GLU A 110 3.66 -5.21 4.57
C GLU A 110 5.01 -4.50 4.66
N PHE A 111 5.41 -3.80 3.59
CA PHE A 111 6.64 -2.99 3.55
C PHE A 111 6.63 -1.90 4.63
N LEU A 112 5.53 -1.15 4.74
CA LEU A 112 5.37 -0.10 5.74
C LEU A 112 5.44 -0.65 7.18
N LEU A 113 4.80 -1.80 7.44
CA LEU A 113 4.87 -2.43 8.76
C LEU A 113 6.29 -2.87 9.12
N LYS A 114 7.00 -3.53 8.21
CA LYS A 114 8.39 -3.95 8.43
C LYS A 114 9.31 -2.75 8.64
N LEU A 115 9.10 -1.66 7.91
CA LEU A 115 9.81 -0.40 8.14
C LEU A 115 9.61 0.13 9.58
N ILE A 116 8.35 0.19 10.03
CA ILE A 116 8.00 0.73 11.36
C ILE A 116 8.54 -0.15 12.50
N ASN A 117 8.48 -1.47 12.33
CA ASN A 117 8.80 -2.43 13.38
C ASN A 117 10.27 -2.83 13.41
N ASP A 118 10.87 -3.06 12.24
CA ASP A 118 12.14 -3.77 12.11
C ASP A 118 13.28 -2.88 11.60
N LYS A 119 12.97 -1.72 10.99
CA LYS A 119 13.95 -0.82 10.33
C LYS A 119 13.78 0.65 10.72
N ARG A 120 13.70 0.92 12.02
CA ARG A 120 13.46 2.28 12.55
C ARG A 120 14.56 3.28 12.18
N GLU A 121 15.78 2.81 11.96
CA GLU A 121 16.94 3.63 11.61
C GLU A 121 16.81 4.32 10.25
N VAL A 122 16.06 3.75 9.30
CA VAL A 122 15.79 4.32 7.98
C VAL A 122 14.38 4.88 7.83
N LEU A 123 13.51 4.68 8.83
CA LEU A 123 12.11 5.12 8.79
C LEU A 123 11.99 6.63 8.63
N SER A 124 12.86 7.42 9.29
CA SER A 124 12.88 8.87 9.16
C SER A 124 13.15 9.31 7.71
N ASP A 125 14.16 8.72 7.08
CA ASP A 125 14.53 9.04 5.69
C ASP A 125 13.43 8.62 4.71
N PHE A 126 12.82 7.44 4.94
CA PHE A 126 11.64 7.01 4.19
C PHE A 126 10.50 8.03 4.30
N CYS A 127 10.14 8.43 5.52
CA CYS A 127 9.06 9.40 5.73
C CYS A 127 9.38 10.75 5.10
N ASN A 128 10.64 11.21 5.15
CA ASN A 128 11.05 12.46 4.54
C ASN A 128 10.87 12.48 3.02
N LEU A 129 11.06 11.34 2.36
CA LEU A 129 10.95 11.22 0.90
C LEU A 129 9.54 10.86 0.44
N PHE A 130 8.85 9.97 1.14
CA PHE A 130 7.66 9.29 0.61
C PHE A 130 6.37 9.56 1.39
N TYR A 131 6.41 10.09 2.61
CA TYR A 131 5.21 10.15 3.48
C TYR A 131 4.03 10.88 2.82
N PHE A 132 4.24 12.13 2.39
CA PHE A 132 3.16 12.95 1.82
C PHE A 132 2.68 12.40 0.47
N SER A 133 3.61 11.85 -0.33
CA SER A 133 3.25 11.20 -1.60
C SER A 133 2.39 9.96 -1.33
N LEU A 134 2.82 9.06 -0.45
CA LEU A 134 2.09 7.84 -0.14
C LEU A 134 0.72 8.14 0.49
N MET A 135 0.66 9.12 1.40
CA MET A 135 -0.60 9.60 2.00
C MET A 135 -1.57 10.10 0.93
N LYS A 136 -1.11 10.99 0.04
CA LYS A 136 -1.92 11.55 -1.04
C LYS A 136 -2.42 10.47 -1.99
N GLU A 137 -1.52 9.62 -2.50
CA GLU A 137 -1.88 8.59 -3.49
C GLU A 137 -2.81 7.53 -2.88
N THR A 138 -2.59 7.14 -1.62
CA THR A 138 -3.51 6.24 -0.90
C THR A 138 -4.90 6.87 -0.75
N LEU A 139 -4.98 8.16 -0.38
CA LEU A 139 -6.27 8.84 -0.25
C LEU A 139 -6.98 8.95 -1.60
N LEU A 140 -6.27 9.29 -2.67
CA LEU A 140 -6.85 9.39 -4.02
C LEU A 140 -7.52 8.08 -4.44
N VAL A 141 -6.82 6.95 -4.28
CA VAL A 141 -7.36 5.62 -4.61
C VAL A 141 -8.51 5.22 -3.67
N LEU A 142 -8.41 5.54 -2.38
CA LEU A 142 -9.49 5.28 -1.41
C LEU A 142 -10.77 6.05 -1.73
N THR A 143 -10.64 7.21 -2.38
CA THR A 143 -11.75 8.06 -2.82
C THR A 143 -12.16 7.83 -4.28
N ASP A 144 -11.53 6.89 -4.98
CA ASP A 144 -11.89 6.52 -6.35
C ASP A 144 -12.98 5.42 -6.32
N THR A 145 -14.00 5.57 -7.16
CA THR A 145 -15.08 4.59 -7.26
C THR A 145 -14.65 3.31 -7.98
N LEU A 146 -13.52 3.32 -8.71
CA LEU A 146 -12.98 2.16 -9.41
C LEU A 146 -12.12 1.24 -8.52
N HIS A 147 -11.67 1.69 -7.36
CA HIS A 147 -10.73 0.95 -6.50
C HIS A 147 -11.33 0.48 -5.18
N ARG A 148 -12.66 0.34 -5.11
CA ARG A 148 -13.39 0.02 -3.87
C ARG A 148 -13.01 -1.33 -3.25
N SER A 149 -12.61 -2.32 -4.05
CA SER A 149 -12.17 -3.63 -3.55
C SER A 149 -10.89 -3.56 -2.70
N GLY A 150 -10.06 -2.51 -2.89
CA GLY A 150 -8.83 -2.30 -2.13
C GLY A 150 -9.03 -1.71 -0.73
N PHE A 151 -10.28 -1.44 -0.32
CA PHE A 151 -10.61 -0.67 0.90
C PHE A 151 -9.86 -1.14 2.16
N LYS A 152 -9.74 -2.46 2.33
CA LYS A 152 -9.04 -3.06 3.48
C LYS A 152 -7.60 -2.56 3.61
N PHE A 153 -6.79 -2.71 2.57
CA PHE A 153 -5.38 -2.36 2.64
C PHE A 153 -5.15 -0.85 2.51
N GLN A 154 -5.99 -0.14 1.74
CA GLN A 154 -5.96 1.34 1.69
C GLN A 154 -6.12 1.94 3.08
N THR A 155 -7.14 1.51 3.83
CA THR A 155 -7.38 1.98 5.20
C THR A 155 -6.28 1.59 6.17
N LEU A 156 -5.71 0.39 6.05
CA LEU A 156 -4.58 -0.04 6.88
C LEU A 156 -3.33 0.82 6.64
N ILE A 157 -2.94 1.03 5.37
CA ILE A 157 -1.80 1.90 5.01
C ILE A 157 -2.05 3.31 5.57
N PHE A 158 -3.23 3.86 5.32
CA PHE A 158 -3.58 5.22 5.75
C PHE A 158 -3.57 5.38 7.27
N MET A 159 -4.10 4.38 8.00
CA MET A 159 -4.07 4.33 9.47
C MET A 159 -2.63 4.30 10.01
N HIS A 160 -1.73 3.51 9.39
CA HIS A 160 -0.34 3.44 9.83
C HIS A 160 0.45 4.71 9.51
N LEU A 161 0.17 5.39 8.40
CA LEU A 161 0.73 6.72 8.14
C LEU A 161 0.31 7.72 9.21
N ILE A 162 -0.97 7.81 9.53
CA ILE A 162 -1.47 8.70 10.59
C ILE A 162 -0.80 8.37 11.93
N ARG A 163 -0.66 7.09 12.27
CA ARG A 163 0.01 6.65 13.51
C ARG A 163 1.46 7.10 13.63
N ILE A 164 2.20 7.18 12.53
CA ILE A 164 3.60 7.64 12.54
C ILE A 164 3.69 9.04 13.15
N VAL A 165 2.80 9.96 12.75
CA VAL A 165 2.80 11.33 13.25
C VAL A 165 2.03 11.48 14.57
N GLU A 166 0.93 10.75 14.75
CA GLU A 166 0.09 10.82 15.94
C GLU A 166 0.83 10.34 17.20
N PHE A 167 1.62 9.28 17.07
CA PHE A 167 2.44 8.77 18.18
C PHE A 167 3.85 9.38 18.22
N GLY A 168 4.16 10.32 17.33
CA GLY A 168 5.47 10.95 17.24
C GLY A 168 6.61 9.96 16.94
N VAL A 169 6.33 8.89 16.18
CA VAL A 169 7.33 7.90 15.76
C VAL A 169 8.38 8.57 14.86
N VAL A 170 7.92 9.44 13.96
CA VAL A 170 8.77 10.33 13.18
C VAL A 170 8.16 11.72 13.23
N GLN A 171 9.01 12.72 13.47
CA GLN A 171 8.65 14.12 13.33
C GLN A 171 9.78 14.85 12.63
N ASN A 172 9.42 15.64 11.61
CA ASN A 172 10.37 16.51 10.94
C ASN A 172 9.68 17.85 10.61
N PRO A 173 9.78 18.85 11.50
CA PRO A 173 9.21 20.17 11.23
C PRO A 173 9.78 20.84 9.96
N GLY A 174 11.02 20.51 9.57
CA GLY A 174 11.71 21.11 8.42
C GLY A 174 11.07 20.79 7.07
N ASN A 175 10.38 19.66 6.94
CA ASN A 175 9.60 19.30 5.76
C ASN A 175 8.08 19.26 6.02
N GLY A 176 7.65 19.77 7.19
CA GLY A 176 6.25 19.83 7.58
C GLY A 176 5.66 18.50 8.06
N LEU A 177 6.46 17.46 8.30
CA LEU A 177 5.99 16.20 8.90
C LEU A 177 5.75 16.35 10.41
N THR A 178 4.66 17.06 10.74
CA THR A 178 4.13 17.20 12.09
C THR A 178 2.66 16.80 12.10
N ARG A 179 2.15 16.43 13.27
CA ARG A 179 0.74 16.05 13.44
C ARG A 179 -0.20 17.14 12.91
N GLU A 180 0.04 18.39 13.29
CA GLU A 180 -0.78 19.55 12.93
C GLU A 180 -0.78 19.78 11.43
N ASN A 181 0.39 19.75 10.79
CA ASN A 181 0.52 19.98 9.36
C ASN A 181 -0.08 18.83 8.54
N VAL A 182 0.05 17.58 8.99
CA VAL A 182 -0.58 16.43 8.33
C VAL A 182 -2.11 16.53 8.42
N MET A 183 -2.66 16.87 9.59
CA MET A 183 -4.11 17.11 9.74
C MET A 183 -4.59 18.21 8.79
N GLN A 184 -3.88 19.35 8.76
CA GLN A 184 -4.24 20.46 7.87
C GLN A 184 -4.15 20.06 6.39
N SER A 185 -3.10 19.33 6.01
CA SER A 185 -2.92 18.84 4.64
C SER A 185 -4.05 17.90 4.20
N LEU A 186 -4.55 17.06 5.12
CA LEU A 186 -5.69 16.18 4.86
C LEU A 186 -7.01 16.95 4.70
N ILE A 187 -7.25 17.94 5.58
CA ILE A 187 -8.41 18.83 5.47
C ILE A 187 -8.38 19.56 4.12
N ASP A 188 -7.26 20.17 3.77
CA ASP A 188 -7.10 20.91 2.51
C ASP A 188 -7.30 20.02 1.29
N LEU A 189 -6.76 18.79 1.32
CA LEU A 189 -6.90 17.83 0.22
C LEU A 189 -8.36 17.39 0.04
N LEU A 190 -9.03 17.01 1.13
CA LEU A 190 -10.44 16.58 1.09
C LEU A 190 -11.38 17.72 0.68
N SER A 191 -11.18 18.93 1.19
CA SER A 191 -12.00 20.09 0.82
C SER A 191 -11.82 20.50 -0.64
N ARG A 192 -10.62 20.31 -1.21
CA ARG A 192 -10.38 20.52 -2.64
C ARG A 192 -11.04 19.44 -3.50
N SER A 193 -10.96 18.18 -3.09
CA SER A 193 -11.56 17.06 -3.82
C SER A 193 -13.09 17.04 -3.74
N PHE A 194 -13.67 17.45 -2.62
CA PHE A 194 -15.11 17.36 -2.35
C PHE A 194 -15.71 18.71 -1.97
N GLN A 195 -15.76 19.63 -2.94
CA GLN A 195 -16.23 21.01 -2.74
C GLN A 195 -17.69 21.13 -2.26
N THR A 196 -18.48 20.05 -2.38
CA THR A 196 -19.88 20.03 -1.93
C THR A 196 -20.04 19.61 -0.46
N VAL A 197 -19.00 19.06 0.16
CA VAL A 197 -19.01 18.64 1.56
C VAL A 197 -18.74 19.86 2.45
N ASN A 198 -19.46 19.95 3.57
CA ASN A 198 -19.28 21.06 4.50
C ASN A 198 -17.87 21.03 5.12
N GLN A 199 -17.16 22.16 5.10
CA GLN A 199 -15.83 22.29 5.70
C GLN A 199 -15.74 21.77 7.14
N LYS A 200 -16.74 22.06 7.99
CA LYS A 200 -16.78 21.58 9.39
C LYS A 200 -16.93 20.05 9.46
N GLN A 201 -17.61 19.45 8.49
CA GLN A 201 -17.75 17.99 8.41
C GLN A 201 -16.40 17.35 8.04
N VAL A 202 -15.65 17.95 7.11
CA VAL A 202 -14.29 17.50 6.74
C VAL A 202 -13.35 17.61 7.95
N GLU A 203 -13.36 18.73 8.66
CA GLU A 203 -12.55 18.95 9.85
C GLU A 203 -12.86 17.91 10.94
N ALA A 204 -14.15 17.71 11.27
CA ALA A 204 -14.57 16.71 12.25
C ALA A 204 -14.15 15.29 11.83
N PHE A 205 -14.32 14.96 10.54
CA PHE A 205 -13.91 13.68 9.99
C PHE A 205 -12.41 13.41 10.19
N VAL A 206 -11.55 14.39 9.86
CA VAL A 206 -10.09 14.26 10.01
C VAL A 206 -9.68 14.16 11.49
N VAL A 207 -10.31 14.94 12.38
CA VAL A 207 -10.06 14.82 13.83
C VAL A 207 -10.38 13.41 14.33
N ASP A 208 -11.52 12.87 13.93
CA ASP A 208 -11.96 11.53 14.33
C ASP A 208 -11.07 10.41 13.74
N LEU A 209 -10.53 10.57 12.52
CA LEU A 209 -9.54 9.64 11.98
C LEU A 209 -8.30 9.52 12.89
N PHE A 210 -7.79 10.65 13.39
CA PHE A 210 -6.64 10.64 14.32
C PHE A 210 -7.01 10.04 15.68
N ASN A 211 -8.23 10.26 16.15
CA ASN A 211 -8.71 9.61 17.39
C ASN A 211 -8.83 8.09 17.22
N TYR A 212 -9.45 7.61 16.14
CA TYR A 212 -9.68 6.18 15.90
C TYR A 212 -8.43 5.43 15.46
N CYS A 213 -7.41 6.10 14.92
CA CYS A 213 -6.14 5.42 14.62
C CYS A 213 -5.45 4.89 15.89
N ARG A 214 -5.80 5.41 17.07
CA ARG A 214 -5.25 4.96 18.36
C ARG A 214 -5.74 3.58 18.78
N ASP A 215 -6.89 3.13 18.25
CA ASP A 215 -7.46 1.84 18.61
C ASP A 215 -6.57 0.69 18.11
N PRO A 216 -6.31 -0.36 18.91
CA PRO A 216 -5.45 -1.47 18.48
C PRO A 216 -5.95 -2.18 17.22
N LYS A 217 -7.27 -2.27 17.04
CA LYS A 217 -7.92 -2.90 15.89
C LYS A 217 -8.36 -1.83 14.88
N PRO A 218 -8.27 -2.09 13.57
CA PRO A 218 -8.63 -1.11 12.54
C PRO A 218 -10.14 -0.89 12.39
N THR A 219 -10.99 -1.67 13.06
CA THR A 219 -12.44 -1.70 12.82
C THR A 219 -13.12 -0.34 12.93
N ARG A 220 -12.86 0.45 13.97
CA ARG A 220 -13.49 1.77 14.12
C ARG A 220 -12.97 2.79 13.11
N PHE A 221 -11.68 2.73 12.81
CA PHE A 221 -11.06 3.56 11.78
C PHE A 221 -11.64 3.25 10.39
N GLN A 222 -11.77 1.97 10.06
CA GLN A 222 -12.37 1.50 8.81
C GLN A 222 -13.84 1.86 8.71
N GLN A 223 -14.61 1.66 9.77
CA GLN A 223 -16.02 2.04 9.80
C GLN A 223 -16.18 3.55 9.56
N HIS A 224 -15.39 4.38 10.25
CA HIS A 224 -15.43 5.84 10.08
C HIS A 224 -15.06 6.28 8.67
N MET A 225 -14.02 5.68 8.07
CA MET A 225 -13.67 5.94 6.67
C MET A 225 -14.80 5.53 5.72
N ARG A 226 -15.41 4.35 5.94
CA ARG A 226 -16.51 3.85 5.12
C ARG A 226 -17.73 4.77 5.18
N ASP A 227 -18.13 5.18 6.38
CA ASP A 227 -19.28 6.06 6.59
C ASP A 227 -19.07 7.42 5.92
N PHE A 228 -17.84 7.95 5.98
CA PHE A 228 -17.49 9.16 5.24
C PHE A 228 -17.62 8.95 3.74
N LEU A 229 -17.04 7.88 3.17
CA LEU A 229 -17.14 7.59 1.74
C LEU A 229 -18.61 7.47 1.31
N ILE A 230 -19.44 6.71 2.02
CA ILE A 230 -20.87 6.54 1.70
C ILE A 230 -21.64 7.88 1.77
N SER A 231 -21.20 8.80 2.62
CA SER A 231 -21.81 10.14 2.71
C SER A 231 -21.49 11.03 1.49
N LEU A 232 -20.47 10.70 0.70
CA LEU A 232 -20.12 11.39 -0.53
C LEU A 232 -21.11 11.03 -1.65
N LYS A 233 -21.52 12.03 -2.43
CA LYS A 233 -22.50 11.82 -3.50
C LYS A 233 -22.00 10.84 -4.56
N GLU A 234 -20.70 10.84 -4.81
CA GLU A 234 -19.99 9.99 -5.76
C GLU A 234 -20.04 8.49 -5.37
N PHE A 235 -20.31 8.21 -4.10
CA PHE A 235 -20.42 6.85 -3.54
C PHE A 235 -21.87 6.48 -3.20
N ALA A 236 -22.85 7.31 -3.58
CA ALA A 236 -24.26 6.94 -3.49
C ALA A 236 -24.56 5.79 -4.48
N GLY A 237 -24.89 4.60 -3.96
CA GLY A 237 -25.19 3.44 -4.79
C GLY A 237 -24.72 2.12 -4.17
N ASP A 238 -24.23 1.21 -5.02
CA ASP A 238 -23.75 -0.11 -4.60
C ASP A 238 -22.43 0.00 -3.82
N ASN A 239 -22.49 -0.35 -2.53
CA ASN A 239 -21.37 -0.26 -1.60
C ASN A 239 -20.84 -1.64 -1.18
N ASP A 240 -21.34 -2.73 -1.76
CA ASP A 240 -20.93 -4.10 -1.45
C ASP A 240 -19.40 -4.32 -1.44
N PRO A 241 -18.63 -3.75 -2.40
CA PRO A 241 -17.16 -3.89 -2.39
C PRO A 241 -16.47 -3.37 -1.12
N LEU A 242 -17.03 -2.36 -0.44
CA LEU A 242 -16.45 -1.80 0.79
C LEU A 242 -16.58 -2.74 2.02
N PHE A 243 -17.38 -3.80 1.89
CA PHE A 243 -17.66 -4.78 2.94
C PHE A 243 -17.06 -6.16 2.64
N GLU A 244 -16.39 -6.35 1.50
CA GLU A 244 -15.85 -7.66 1.07
C GLU A 244 -14.94 -8.28 2.13
N ALA A 245 -13.98 -7.51 2.64
CA ALA A 245 -13.05 -7.97 3.68
C ALA A 245 -13.75 -8.41 4.97
N GLU A 246 -14.80 -7.71 5.40
CA GLU A 246 -15.57 -8.08 6.60
C GLU A 246 -16.36 -9.36 6.38
N ARG A 247 -16.93 -9.54 5.17
CA ARG A 247 -17.62 -10.78 4.76
C ARG A 247 -16.65 -11.95 4.76
N GLU A 248 -15.46 -11.81 4.17
CA GLU A 248 -14.44 -12.85 4.13
C GLU A 248 -13.96 -13.25 5.54
N GLU A 249 -13.69 -12.27 6.39
CA GLU A 249 -13.30 -12.55 7.78
C GLU A 249 -14.41 -13.23 8.57
N ALA A 250 -15.67 -12.84 8.38
CA ALA A 250 -16.81 -13.49 9.01
C ALA A 250 -16.94 -14.95 8.57
N LEU A 251 -16.78 -15.22 7.27
CA LEU A 251 -16.77 -16.58 6.71
C LEU A 251 -15.58 -17.41 7.24
N ALA A 252 -14.39 -16.82 7.34
CA ALA A 252 -13.22 -17.49 7.89
C ALA A 252 -13.42 -17.86 9.37
N ARG A 253 -13.94 -16.93 10.18
CA ARG A 253 -14.31 -17.18 11.59
C ARG A 253 -15.36 -18.27 11.72
N ALA A 254 -16.40 -18.26 10.89
CA ALA A 254 -17.43 -19.29 10.89
C ALA A 254 -16.87 -20.69 10.54
N ARG A 255 -15.99 -20.76 9.52
CA ARG A 255 -15.30 -22.01 9.14
C ARG A 255 -14.39 -22.54 10.25
N GLU A 256 -13.72 -21.66 10.98
CA GLU A 256 -12.86 -22.04 12.10
C GLU A 256 -13.67 -22.58 13.29
N LEU A 257 -14.77 -21.90 13.65
CA LEU A 257 -15.68 -22.38 14.70
C LEU A 257 -16.31 -23.73 14.35
N ASP A 258 -16.66 -23.96 13.08
CA ASP A 258 -17.19 -25.25 12.63
C ASP A 258 -16.13 -26.36 12.69
N ARG A 259 -14.87 -26.07 12.31
CA ARG A 259 -13.75 -27.02 12.49
C ARG A 259 -13.54 -27.37 13.96
N GLN A 260 -13.56 -26.39 14.85
CA GLN A 260 -13.40 -26.61 16.29
C GLN A 260 -14.55 -27.46 16.87
N ARG A 261 -15.79 -27.23 16.42
CA ARG A 261 -16.95 -28.07 16.81
C ARG A 261 -16.84 -29.50 16.32
N ARG A 262 -16.26 -29.75 15.14
CA ARG A 262 -16.06 -31.10 14.59
C ARG A 262 -14.89 -31.87 15.23
N MET A 263 -14.00 -31.17 15.95
CA MET A 263 -12.89 -31.77 16.69
C MET A 263 -13.22 -32.04 18.17
N GLN A 264 -14.40 -31.66 18.65
CA GLN A 264 -14.97 -32.01 19.96
C GLN A 264 -15.90 -33.22 19.82
#